data_AF-G5K176-F1
#
_entry.id   AF-G5K176-F1
#
_cell.length_a   1.000
_cell.length_b   1.000
_cell.length_c   1.000
_cell.angle_alpha   90.00
_cell.angle_beta   90.00
_cell.angle_gamma   90.00
#
_symmetry.space_group_name_H-M   'P 1'
#
loop_
_entity.id
_entity.type
_entity.pdbx_description
1 polymer ?
#
loop_
_entity_poly.entity_id
_entity_poly.type
_entity_poly.pdbx_seq_one_letter_code
_entity_poly.pdbx_strand_id
1 'polypeptide(L)'
;MDRLDFIDTRFGTANQYSFSKGNCLPLTGVPFGMNFLAIENNQSRGAWWFHPDDHTFSGIHLTHQPSPWIGDFSTFSMLPVSGPVTKGDVFHNQSSYRPKEARFHPHRLEIVSQRHRILSRATASTYGFHCQFTFEIGKAGLIFHNPGQSFWQVESDRQTILGCVQNVSDCLDKDLKMYVYLRLSHPIQQKYVGKELKKKTLDDQTPNQFTYFQFSDDLTQLEVTAATSFISFQQAELNWQREFPQTFEDSVTANAASWHSYLDRIEVEDKNFDKVKHFYQHFYRALLFPQKWYEHNENNEAIHYNTSLKKVVPGIFYTNNGFWDTYKSVYPLLSLIAPDIYEEVLKGLLSAYQDTGFLPKWLSPDERGMMPGTLVDAVIADAAVKGIGQDLMPDLLEAMVSTATSPSDDPRYGRLGLGGLSKTGIYSKYLSRKCQSNPKLCL
;
A
#
# COMPACT_ATOMS: atom_id res chain seq x y z
N MET A 1 -9.91 -18.70 21.07
CA MET A 1 -9.86 -17.24 20.88
C MET A 1 -9.41 -17.04 19.45
N ASP A 2 -10.03 -16.12 18.71
CA ASP A 2 -9.68 -15.89 17.31
C ASP A 2 -8.26 -15.29 17.23
N ARG A 3 -7.40 -15.79 16.32
CA ARG A 3 -6.00 -15.32 16.18
C ARG A 3 -5.91 -13.84 15.78
N LEU A 4 -6.94 -13.31 15.10
CA LEU A 4 -7.05 -11.90 14.76
C LEU A 4 -7.26 -11.01 15.99
N ASP A 5 -7.87 -11.54 17.07
CA ASP A 5 -8.04 -10.82 18.33
C ASP A 5 -6.69 -10.58 19.05
N PHE A 6 -5.64 -11.31 18.67
CA PHE A 6 -4.30 -11.15 19.23
C PHE A 6 -3.54 -9.98 18.61
N ILE A 7 -4.03 -9.43 17.50
CA ILE A 7 -3.30 -8.47 16.68
C ILE A 7 -3.92 -7.08 16.84
N ASP A 8 -3.13 -6.17 17.41
CA ASP A 8 -3.36 -4.73 17.36
C ASP A 8 -2.41 -4.12 16.34
N THR A 9 -2.94 -3.54 15.26
CA THR A 9 -2.11 -3.03 14.16
C THR A 9 -1.25 -1.82 14.58
N ARG A 10 -1.52 -1.22 15.74
CA ARG A 10 -0.71 -0.14 16.32
C ARG A 10 0.63 -0.60 16.90
N PHE A 11 0.87 -1.91 17.01
CA PHE A 11 2.16 -2.41 17.51
C PHE A 11 3.36 -1.90 16.72
N GLY A 12 4.33 -1.23 17.34
CA GLY A 12 5.49 -0.68 16.61
C GLY A 12 5.20 0.58 15.79
N THR A 13 4.08 1.29 16.07
CA THR A 13 3.70 2.56 15.41
C THR A 13 4.09 3.83 16.20
N ALA A 14 4.51 3.70 17.47
CA ALA A 14 4.97 4.81 18.31
C ALA A 14 6.39 5.27 17.93
N ASN A 15 6.51 5.97 16.81
CA ASN A 15 7.78 6.35 16.21
C ASN A 15 7.86 7.82 15.82
N GLN A 16 9.08 8.29 15.63
CA GLN A 16 9.38 9.57 15.06
C GLN A 16 10.68 9.48 14.25
N TYR A 17 10.99 10.50 13.46
CA TYR A 17 12.18 10.53 12.61
C TYR A 17 13.48 10.17 13.37
N SER A 18 13.66 10.70 14.58
CA SER A 18 14.88 10.51 15.37
C SER A 18 14.98 9.17 16.10
N PHE A 19 13.87 8.42 16.24
CA PHE A 19 13.86 7.17 16.98
C PHE A 19 12.74 6.23 16.52
N SER A 20 13.14 5.01 16.13
CA SER A 20 12.22 3.96 15.69
C SER A 20 12.05 2.89 16.75
N LYS A 21 10.80 2.52 17.01
CA LYS A 21 10.35 1.30 17.70
C LYS A 21 9.71 0.30 16.71
N GLY A 22 9.94 0.48 15.41
CA GLY A 22 9.39 -0.33 14.34
C GLY A 22 9.13 0.45 13.04
N ASN A 23 8.83 1.75 13.14
CA ASN A 23 8.43 2.59 12.00
C ASN A 23 7.26 1.99 11.18
N CYS A 24 6.36 1.30 11.85
CA CYS A 24 5.19 0.69 11.23
C CYS A 24 4.02 1.67 11.11
N LEU A 25 3.08 1.33 10.23
CA LEU A 25 1.73 1.90 10.15
C LEU A 25 0.68 0.87 10.63
N PRO A 26 -0.51 1.32 11.09
CA PRO A 26 -1.59 0.43 11.53
C PRO A 26 -2.45 -0.05 10.37
N LEU A 27 -1.85 -0.83 9.46
CA LEU A 27 -2.46 -1.20 8.18
C LEU A 27 -3.63 -2.18 8.34
N THR A 28 -4.76 -1.86 7.71
CA THR A 28 -5.96 -2.69 7.59
C THR A 28 -6.11 -3.09 6.13
N GLY A 29 -6.27 -4.38 5.86
CA GLY A 29 -6.42 -4.96 4.53
C GLY A 29 -6.30 -6.47 4.58
N VAL A 30 -6.01 -7.10 3.45
CA VAL A 30 -5.76 -8.55 3.34
C VAL A 30 -4.27 -8.85 3.16
N PRO A 31 -3.81 -10.09 3.41
CA PRO A 31 -2.44 -10.50 3.11
C PRO A 31 -2.04 -10.12 1.68
N PHE A 32 -0.88 -9.46 1.54
CA PHE A 32 -0.32 -9.00 0.27
C PHE A 32 -1.26 -8.10 -0.59
N GLY A 33 -2.27 -7.48 0.03
CA GLY A 33 -3.26 -6.66 -0.68
C GLY A 33 -2.63 -5.52 -1.48
N MET A 34 -3.26 -5.15 -2.61
CA MET A 34 -2.81 -4.01 -3.41
C MET A 34 -2.98 -2.70 -2.65
N ASN A 35 -4.07 -2.57 -1.88
CA ASN A 35 -4.34 -1.39 -1.08
C ASN A 35 -4.36 -1.71 0.42
N PHE A 36 -3.88 -0.79 1.24
CA PHE A 36 -4.12 -0.80 2.69
C PHE A 36 -4.84 0.47 3.14
N LEU A 37 -5.64 0.35 4.20
CA LEU A 37 -6.23 1.47 4.92
C LEU A 37 -5.53 1.68 6.26
N ALA A 38 -5.44 2.91 6.71
CA ALA A 38 -5.01 3.26 8.06
C ALA A 38 -5.71 4.51 8.55
N ILE A 39 -5.66 4.77 9.85
CA ILE A 39 -6.07 6.07 10.38
C ILE A 39 -4.95 7.08 10.13
N GLU A 40 -5.31 8.28 9.69
CA GLU A 40 -4.39 9.42 9.62
C GLU A 40 -4.66 10.38 10.78
N ASN A 41 -3.60 10.79 11.49
CA ASN A 41 -3.73 11.66 12.67
C ASN A 41 -3.17 13.06 12.39
N ASN A 42 -2.08 13.19 11.63
CA ASN A 42 -1.43 14.48 11.41
C ASN A 42 -0.63 14.54 10.10
N GLN A 43 -1.16 15.31 9.15
CA GLN A 43 -0.55 15.54 7.83
C GLN A 43 0.77 16.33 7.86
N SER A 44 1.05 17.08 8.94
CA SER A 44 2.24 17.93 9.01
C SER A 44 3.53 17.17 9.37
N ARG A 45 3.45 15.88 9.72
CA ARG A 45 4.61 15.04 10.06
C ARG A 45 5.21 14.28 8.87
N GLY A 46 4.86 14.66 7.64
CA GLY A 46 5.33 13.97 6.44
C GLY A 46 4.95 12.49 6.47
N ALA A 47 5.92 11.60 6.29
CA ALA A 47 5.69 10.15 6.24
C ALA A 47 5.32 9.51 7.60
N TRP A 48 5.43 10.24 8.72
CA TRP A 48 4.96 9.82 10.06
C TRP A 48 3.57 10.42 10.36
N TRP A 49 2.63 10.24 9.44
CA TRP A 49 1.28 10.83 9.53
C TRP A 49 0.37 10.15 10.57
N PHE A 50 0.78 9.02 11.13
CA PHE A 50 0.14 8.32 12.26
C PHE A 50 1.07 8.24 13.47
N HIS A 51 0.52 8.47 14.68
CA HIS A 51 1.14 8.09 15.95
C HIS A 51 0.05 7.62 16.93
N PRO A 52 0.24 6.50 17.66
CA PRO A 52 -0.83 5.86 18.42
C PRO A 52 -1.33 6.67 19.62
N ASP A 53 -0.50 7.59 20.12
CA ASP A 53 -0.84 8.48 21.25
C ASP A 53 -1.54 9.77 20.81
N ASP A 54 -1.66 10.03 19.51
CA ASP A 54 -2.39 11.22 19.07
C ASP A 54 -3.88 11.03 19.26
N HIS A 55 -4.54 12.11 19.68
CA HIS A 55 -5.98 12.15 19.85
C HIS A 55 -6.71 12.76 18.64
N THR A 56 -6.02 12.99 17.53
CA THR A 56 -6.57 13.64 16.32
C THR A 56 -6.90 12.60 15.26
N PHE A 57 -8.09 12.70 14.68
CA PHE A 57 -8.57 11.92 13.56
C PHE A 57 -8.76 12.84 12.34
N SER A 58 -7.91 12.63 11.33
CA SER A 58 -7.84 13.43 10.10
C SER A 58 -8.39 12.69 8.87
N GLY A 59 -8.66 11.39 8.99
CA GLY A 59 -9.34 10.59 7.97
C GLY A 59 -8.94 9.12 7.99
N ILE A 60 -9.66 8.32 7.21
CA ILE A 60 -9.25 6.97 6.81
C ILE A 60 -8.44 7.11 5.53
N HIS A 61 -7.18 6.70 5.58
CA HIS A 61 -6.16 6.94 4.57
C HIS A 61 -5.86 5.66 3.80
N LEU A 62 -6.01 5.69 2.47
CA LEU A 62 -5.57 4.62 1.58
C LEU A 62 -4.08 4.83 1.29
N THR A 63 -3.26 3.80 1.47
CA THR A 63 -1.80 3.91 1.42
C THR A 63 -1.14 2.72 0.75
N HIS A 64 0.00 3.00 0.15
CA HIS A 64 0.96 2.02 -0.34
C HIS A 64 2.34 2.25 0.29
N GLN A 65 2.44 2.97 1.41
CA GLN A 65 3.72 3.32 2.02
C GLN A 65 4.39 2.08 2.67
N PRO A 66 5.55 1.59 2.16
CA PRO A 66 6.23 0.45 2.78
C PRO A 66 7.07 0.85 4.00
N SER A 67 7.55 2.09 4.03
CA SER A 67 8.28 2.66 5.16
C SER A 67 8.28 4.19 5.07
N PRO A 68 8.49 4.90 6.18
CA PRO A 68 8.49 6.36 6.16
C PRO A 68 9.70 6.96 5.42
N TRP A 69 10.72 6.15 5.12
CA TRP A 69 11.91 6.59 4.37
C TRP A 69 11.70 6.59 2.85
N ILE A 70 10.76 5.75 2.40
CA ILE A 70 10.46 5.55 0.98
C ILE A 70 9.33 6.48 0.53
N GLY A 71 8.45 6.80 1.48
CA GLY A 71 7.26 7.60 1.25
C GLY A 71 6.13 6.78 0.63
N ASP A 72 5.04 7.47 0.30
CA ASP A 72 3.82 6.87 -0.25
C ASP A 72 3.66 7.20 -1.74
N PHE A 73 2.70 6.56 -2.39
CA PHE A 73 2.23 6.89 -3.72
C PHE A 73 0.76 6.55 -3.88
N SER A 74 0.08 7.26 -4.77
CA SER A 74 -1.34 7.06 -5.12
C SER A 74 -2.26 6.96 -3.90
N THR A 75 -2.05 7.86 -2.93
CA THR A 75 -2.80 7.90 -1.67
C THR A 75 -3.89 8.98 -1.63
N PHE A 76 -4.95 8.77 -0.86
CA PHE A 76 -5.89 9.81 -0.44
C PHE A 76 -6.55 9.44 0.90
N SER A 77 -7.13 10.43 1.57
CA SER A 77 -7.85 10.26 2.84
C SER A 77 -9.34 10.59 2.69
N MET A 78 -10.17 9.82 3.36
CA MET A 78 -11.61 10.03 3.50
C MET A 78 -11.94 10.48 4.93
N LEU A 79 -12.48 11.68 5.08
CA LEU A 79 -12.87 12.24 6.36
C LEU A 79 -14.38 12.49 6.38
N PRO A 80 -15.17 11.66 7.08
CA PRO A 80 -16.59 11.92 7.26
C PRO A 80 -16.77 13.07 8.27
N VAL A 81 -17.68 13.98 7.96
CA VAL A 81 -17.99 15.16 8.77
C VAL A 81 -19.49 15.30 8.96
N SER A 82 -19.87 15.93 10.06
CA SER A 82 -21.25 16.32 10.35
C SER A 82 -21.30 17.80 10.68
N GLY A 83 -22.26 18.50 10.07
CA GLY A 83 -22.42 19.95 10.21
C GLY A 83 -21.69 20.75 9.13
N PRO A 84 -21.65 22.10 9.26
CA PRO A 84 -21.13 22.96 8.23
C PRO A 84 -19.59 22.85 8.10
N VAL A 85 -19.13 22.73 6.85
CA VAL A 85 -17.73 22.86 6.46
C VAL A 85 -17.49 24.30 6.02
N THR A 86 -16.64 25.05 6.74
CA THR A 86 -16.42 26.49 6.48
C THR A 86 -15.06 26.81 5.86
N LYS A 87 -14.12 25.86 5.91
CA LYS A 87 -12.82 25.94 5.25
C LYS A 87 -12.49 24.62 4.56
N GLY A 88 -11.93 24.69 3.36
CA GLY A 88 -11.55 23.53 2.56
C GLY A 88 -10.16 22.99 2.88
N ASP A 89 -9.94 22.59 4.14
CA ASP A 89 -8.71 21.94 4.58
C ASP A 89 -9.00 20.89 5.66
N VAL A 90 -8.08 19.94 5.87
CA VAL A 90 -8.29 18.88 6.86
C VAL A 90 -8.15 19.41 8.29
N PHE A 91 -7.24 20.34 8.55
CA PHE A 91 -6.97 20.85 9.90
C PHE A 91 -8.20 21.44 10.59
N HIS A 92 -9.04 22.20 9.87
CA HIS A 92 -10.27 22.78 10.44
C HIS A 92 -11.45 21.81 10.48
N ASN A 93 -11.35 20.66 9.81
CA ASN A 93 -12.40 19.65 9.73
C ASN A 93 -12.05 18.36 10.49
N GLN A 94 -10.82 18.20 10.96
CA GLN A 94 -10.43 17.06 11.78
C GLN A 94 -11.23 17.01 13.09
N SER A 95 -11.30 15.81 13.66
CA SER A 95 -11.98 15.56 14.92
C SER A 95 -10.99 15.02 15.95
N SER A 96 -11.34 15.09 17.23
CA SER A 96 -10.66 14.24 18.21
C SER A 96 -11.26 12.83 18.22
N TYR A 97 -10.48 11.85 18.67
CA TYR A 97 -10.95 10.51 18.99
C TYR A 97 -10.25 10.00 20.25
N ARG A 98 -10.74 8.88 20.78
CA ARG A 98 -10.17 8.23 21.96
C ARG A 98 -9.45 6.96 21.51
N PRO A 99 -8.10 6.93 21.46
CA PRO A 99 -7.35 5.76 20.97
C PRO A 99 -7.71 4.46 21.69
N LYS A 100 -8.05 4.51 22.98
CA LYS A 100 -8.41 3.34 23.79
C LYS A 100 -9.78 2.73 23.44
N GLU A 101 -10.67 3.50 22.82
CA GLU A 101 -12.01 3.05 22.41
C GLU A 101 -12.06 2.63 20.93
N ALA A 102 -11.02 2.97 20.17
CA ALA A 102 -10.89 2.61 18.77
C ALA A 102 -10.35 1.18 18.59
N ARG A 103 -10.76 0.53 17.51
CA ARG A 103 -10.34 -0.82 17.13
C ARG A 103 -9.43 -0.75 15.91
N PHE A 104 -8.29 -1.43 16.02
CA PHE A 104 -7.23 -1.45 15.03
C PHE A 104 -6.82 -2.91 14.77
N HIS A 105 -7.53 -3.58 13.86
CA HIS A 105 -7.29 -4.98 13.52
C HIS A 105 -6.94 -5.13 12.03
N PRO A 106 -6.26 -6.22 11.65
CA PRO A 106 -5.86 -6.46 10.27
C PRO A 106 -7.02 -6.37 9.27
N HIS A 107 -8.19 -6.90 9.64
CA HIS A 107 -9.36 -7.03 8.75
C HIS A 107 -10.43 -5.96 9.01
N ARG A 108 -10.27 -5.08 10.02
CA ARG A 108 -11.29 -4.09 10.39
C ARG A 108 -10.71 -2.96 11.24
N LEU A 109 -11.14 -1.74 10.95
CA LEU A 109 -10.92 -0.56 11.79
C LEU A 109 -12.26 0.03 12.26
N GLU A 110 -12.28 0.57 13.48
CA GLU A 110 -13.43 1.32 14.02
C GLU A 110 -12.97 2.50 14.87
N ILE A 111 -13.57 3.66 14.63
CA ILE A 111 -13.24 4.90 15.33
C ILE A 111 -14.48 5.76 15.52
N VAL A 112 -14.62 6.37 16.70
CA VAL A 112 -15.67 7.36 16.97
C VAL A 112 -15.04 8.75 17.03
N SER A 113 -15.42 9.58 16.07
CA SER A 113 -15.03 10.98 16.01
C SER A 113 -15.86 11.79 17.03
N GLN A 114 -15.21 12.40 18.02
CA GLN A 114 -15.89 13.06 19.14
C GLN A 114 -16.57 14.37 18.73
N ARG A 115 -15.93 15.15 17.85
CA ARG A 115 -16.47 16.43 17.36
C ARG A 115 -17.71 16.24 16.50
N HIS A 116 -17.66 15.29 15.56
CA HIS A 116 -18.74 15.07 14.60
C HIS A 116 -19.75 14.02 15.06
N ARG A 117 -19.46 13.27 16.13
CA ARG A 117 -20.28 12.15 16.62
C ARG A 117 -20.60 11.17 15.49
N ILE A 118 -19.53 10.74 14.82
CA ILE A 118 -19.58 9.78 13.72
C ILE A 118 -18.82 8.52 14.13
N LEU A 119 -19.50 7.38 14.08
CA LEU A 119 -18.86 6.07 14.07
C LEU A 119 -18.43 5.74 12.64
N SER A 120 -17.13 5.60 12.44
CA SER A 120 -16.54 5.19 11.17
C SER A 120 -16.00 3.78 11.30
N ARG A 121 -16.41 2.88 10.41
CA ARG A 121 -15.93 1.50 10.30
C ARG A 121 -15.36 1.30 8.91
N ALA A 122 -14.26 0.58 8.77
CA ALA A 122 -13.75 0.21 7.44
C ALA A 122 -13.05 -1.15 7.41
N THR A 123 -13.02 -1.73 6.22
CA THR A 123 -12.28 -2.95 5.88
C THR A 123 -11.79 -2.83 4.43
N ALA A 124 -10.76 -3.59 4.05
CA ALA A 124 -10.19 -3.57 2.71
C ALA A 124 -9.87 -4.98 2.21
N SER A 125 -10.30 -5.24 0.97
CA SER A 125 -9.98 -6.41 0.15
C SER A 125 -8.68 -6.17 -0.62
N THR A 126 -8.35 -7.00 -1.61
CA THR A 126 -7.11 -6.82 -2.39
C THR A 126 -7.13 -5.51 -3.17
N TYR A 127 -8.18 -5.27 -3.95
CA TYR A 127 -8.29 -4.14 -4.87
C TYR A 127 -9.22 -3.03 -4.39
N GLY A 128 -9.91 -3.22 -3.27
CA GLY A 128 -10.96 -2.31 -2.84
C GLY A 128 -11.11 -2.16 -1.34
N PHE A 129 -12.12 -1.38 -0.96
CA PHE A 129 -12.46 -1.10 0.42
C PHE A 129 -13.96 -0.87 0.62
N HIS A 130 -14.41 -1.16 1.83
CA HIS A 130 -15.77 -0.93 2.30
C HIS A 130 -15.70 -0.06 3.55
N CYS A 131 -16.37 1.09 3.56
CA CYS A 131 -16.53 1.97 4.72
C CYS A 131 -18.00 2.14 5.07
N GLN A 132 -18.29 2.20 6.37
CA GLN A 132 -19.61 2.54 6.91
C GLN A 132 -19.46 3.73 7.86
N PHE A 133 -20.24 4.78 7.63
CA PHE A 133 -20.28 5.98 8.47
C PHE A 133 -21.68 6.14 9.08
N THR A 134 -21.77 6.20 10.41
CA THR A 134 -23.02 6.45 11.13
C THR A 134 -22.98 7.83 11.76
N PHE A 135 -23.90 8.72 11.38
CA PHE A 135 -23.98 10.12 11.79
C PHE A 135 -25.07 10.31 12.85
N GLU A 136 -24.70 10.70 14.07
CA GLU A 136 -25.68 10.93 15.14
C GLU A 136 -26.44 12.26 15.00
N ILE A 137 -25.83 13.26 14.36
CA ILE A 137 -26.35 14.65 14.31
C ILE A 137 -27.06 14.95 12.97
N GLY A 138 -26.88 14.12 11.94
CA GLY A 138 -27.28 14.42 10.56
C GLY A 138 -26.30 15.35 9.84
N LYS A 139 -26.76 16.06 8.80
CA LYS A 139 -25.94 16.97 7.96
C LYS A 139 -24.64 16.31 7.50
N ALA A 140 -24.81 15.12 6.94
CA ALA A 140 -23.70 14.26 6.58
C ALA A 140 -22.88 14.86 5.42
N GLY A 141 -21.58 14.69 5.54
CA GLY A 141 -20.62 15.12 4.56
C GLY A 141 -19.43 14.18 4.50
N LEU A 142 -18.78 14.12 3.34
CA LEU A 142 -17.58 13.33 3.12
C LEU A 142 -16.53 14.19 2.42
N ILE A 143 -15.39 14.34 3.07
CA ILE A 143 -14.24 15.07 2.54
C ILE A 143 -13.24 14.07 2.00
N PHE A 144 -12.83 14.26 0.75
CA PHE A 144 -11.65 13.61 0.18
C PHE A 144 -10.50 14.59 0.15
N HIS A 145 -9.37 14.17 0.72
CA HIS A 145 -8.13 14.92 0.73
C HIS A 145 -7.03 14.11 0.07
N ASN A 146 -6.24 14.75 -0.77
CA ASN A 146 -5.09 14.15 -1.43
C ASN A 146 -3.89 15.09 -1.27
N PRO A 147 -2.70 14.60 -0.83
CA PRO A 147 -1.49 15.42 -0.80
C PRO A 147 -1.10 15.97 -2.18
N GLY A 148 -1.40 15.24 -3.26
CA GLY A 148 -1.21 15.69 -4.65
C GLY A 148 -2.51 16.11 -5.34
N GLN A 149 -2.54 16.01 -6.66
CA GLN A 149 -3.71 16.39 -7.45
C GLN A 149 -4.67 15.23 -7.57
N SER A 150 -5.97 15.48 -7.38
CA SER A 150 -7.03 14.52 -7.68
C SER A 150 -8.25 15.20 -8.27
N PHE A 151 -9.04 14.45 -9.02
CA PHE A 151 -10.41 14.83 -9.32
C PHE A 151 -11.38 13.71 -8.95
N TRP A 152 -12.64 14.07 -8.76
CA TRP A 152 -13.69 13.16 -8.32
C TRP A 152 -15.00 13.50 -9.03
N GLN A 153 -15.24 12.86 -10.17
CA GLN A 153 -16.45 13.04 -10.96
C GLN A 153 -17.59 12.23 -10.34
N VAL A 154 -18.74 12.84 -10.12
CA VAL A 154 -19.95 12.16 -9.68
C VAL A 154 -20.83 11.91 -10.90
N GLU A 155 -21.22 10.66 -11.10
CA GLU A 155 -22.04 10.24 -12.24
C GLU A 155 -23.50 10.70 -12.12
N SER A 156 -24.26 10.51 -13.20
CA SER A 156 -25.66 10.96 -13.30
C SER A 156 -26.60 10.36 -12.24
N ASP A 157 -26.30 9.18 -11.73
CA ASP A 157 -27.03 8.52 -10.62
C ASP A 157 -26.77 9.18 -9.25
N ARG A 158 -25.79 10.08 -9.17
CA ARG A 158 -25.32 10.78 -7.97
C ARG A 158 -24.78 9.88 -6.86
N GLN A 159 -24.61 8.60 -7.13
CA GLN A 159 -24.16 7.58 -6.18
C GLN A 159 -22.84 6.95 -6.62
N THR A 160 -22.49 7.04 -7.89
CA THR A 160 -21.21 6.58 -8.43
C THR A 160 -20.23 7.75 -8.52
N ILE A 161 -18.99 7.52 -8.08
CA ILE A 161 -17.88 8.45 -8.21
C ILE A 161 -16.75 7.79 -8.99
N LEU A 162 -16.25 8.50 -10.01
CA LEU A 162 -15.00 8.21 -10.71
C LEU A 162 -13.90 9.15 -10.18
N GLY A 163 -12.94 8.59 -9.46
CA GLY A 163 -11.80 9.30 -8.90
C GLY A 163 -10.49 9.07 -9.64
N CYS A 164 -9.69 10.10 -9.82
CA CYS A 164 -8.30 9.95 -10.28
C CYS A 164 -7.38 10.59 -9.25
N VAL A 165 -6.41 9.81 -8.76
CA VAL A 165 -5.45 10.22 -7.74
C VAL A 165 -4.06 10.24 -8.36
N GLN A 166 -3.39 11.39 -8.28
CA GLN A 166 -2.04 11.60 -8.79
C GLN A 166 -1.16 12.23 -7.71
N ASN A 167 -0.41 11.37 -7.02
CA ASN A 167 0.65 11.73 -6.07
C ASN A 167 1.66 10.60 -6.01
N VAL A 168 2.93 10.93 -5.88
CA VAL A 168 3.99 9.93 -5.77
C VAL A 168 5.20 10.54 -5.08
N SER A 169 5.81 9.79 -4.18
CA SER A 169 7.11 10.17 -3.62
C SER A 169 8.21 10.08 -4.69
N ASP A 170 8.19 9.00 -5.49
CA ASP A 170 9.03 8.81 -6.67
C ASP A 170 8.50 7.64 -7.52
N CYS A 171 8.69 7.72 -8.83
CA CYS A 171 8.26 6.75 -9.85
C CYS A 171 8.95 7.10 -11.18
N LEU A 172 9.18 6.13 -12.06
CA LEU A 172 9.59 6.37 -13.44
C LEU A 172 8.53 7.15 -14.21
N ASP A 173 7.27 6.79 -14.02
CA ASP A 173 6.14 7.56 -14.51
C ASP A 173 5.74 8.66 -13.51
N LYS A 174 6.20 9.88 -13.75
CA LYS A 174 5.83 11.05 -12.93
C LYS A 174 4.34 11.40 -13.00
N ASP A 175 3.63 10.87 -14.00
CA ASP A 175 2.19 11.04 -14.19
C ASP A 175 1.38 9.81 -13.78
N LEU A 176 1.96 8.92 -12.96
CA LEU A 176 1.27 7.74 -12.43
C LEU A 176 -0.07 8.13 -11.82
N LYS A 177 -1.13 7.44 -12.27
CA LYS A 177 -2.50 7.63 -11.81
C LYS A 177 -3.01 6.35 -11.19
N MET A 178 -3.76 6.51 -10.12
CA MET A 178 -4.68 5.49 -9.65
C MET A 178 -6.11 5.94 -9.94
N TYR A 179 -6.84 5.06 -10.61
CA TYR A 179 -8.26 5.19 -10.89
C TYR A 179 -9.05 4.58 -9.74
N VAL A 180 -10.13 5.26 -9.33
CA VAL A 180 -11.00 4.85 -8.24
C VAL A 180 -12.42 4.79 -8.77
N TYR A 181 -13.06 3.64 -8.62
CA TYR A 181 -14.49 3.47 -8.83
C TYR A 181 -15.15 3.29 -7.47
N LEU A 182 -16.11 4.15 -7.14
CA LEU A 182 -16.74 4.17 -5.82
C LEU A 182 -18.25 4.30 -5.92
N ARG A 183 -18.97 3.51 -5.12
CA ARG A 183 -20.43 3.49 -4.98
C ARG A 183 -20.86 3.88 -3.57
N LEU A 184 -21.83 4.78 -3.50
CA LEU A 184 -22.43 5.29 -2.28
C LEU A 184 -23.86 4.77 -2.12
N SER A 185 -24.24 4.44 -0.89
CA SER A 185 -25.64 4.09 -0.56
C SER A 185 -26.64 5.24 -0.75
N HIS A 186 -26.19 6.50 -0.75
CA HIS A 186 -27.04 7.68 -0.81
C HIS A 186 -26.53 8.71 -1.83
N PRO A 187 -27.43 9.46 -2.50
CA PRO A 187 -27.05 10.39 -3.55
C PRO A 187 -26.36 11.64 -2.99
N ILE A 188 -25.33 12.10 -3.68
CA ILE A 188 -24.67 13.38 -3.43
C ILE A 188 -25.58 14.52 -3.86
N GLN A 189 -25.74 15.52 -2.99
CA GLN A 189 -26.51 16.72 -3.29
C GLN A 189 -25.65 17.85 -3.83
N GLN A 190 -24.49 18.09 -3.22
CA GLN A 190 -23.60 19.20 -3.58
C GLN A 190 -22.13 18.76 -3.52
N LYS A 191 -21.31 19.43 -4.34
CA LYS A 191 -19.86 19.23 -4.41
C LYS A 191 -19.14 20.57 -4.35
N TYR A 192 -18.10 20.62 -3.53
CA TYR A 192 -17.25 21.79 -3.34
C TYR A 192 -15.78 21.40 -3.46
N VAL A 193 -14.95 22.28 -4.01
CA VAL A 193 -13.51 22.01 -4.20
C VAL A 193 -12.63 23.15 -3.68
N GLY A 194 -11.44 22.77 -3.20
CA GLY A 194 -10.38 23.68 -2.78
C GLY A 194 -10.66 24.43 -1.46
N LYS A 195 -9.66 25.21 -1.02
CA LYS A 195 -9.65 25.90 0.28
C LYS A 195 -10.82 26.86 0.50
N GLU A 196 -11.26 27.50 -0.58
CA GLU A 196 -12.37 28.47 -0.59
C GLU A 196 -13.75 27.81 -0.75
N LEU A 197 -13.82 26.46 -0.80
CA LEU A 197 -15.06 25.70 -0.97
C LEU A 197 -15.85 26.18 -2.20
N LYS A 198 -15.21 26.22 -3.36
CA LYS A 198 -15.88 26.62 -4.60
C LYS A 198 -16.89 25.55 -4.98
N LYS A 199 -18.17 25.92 -5.03
CA LYS A 199 -19.23 25.03 -5.52
C LYS A 199 -18.97 24.68 -6.99
N LYS A 200 -19.04 23.39 -7.31
CA LYS A 200 -18.86 22.84 -8.66
C LYS A 200 -20.05 22.02 -9.08
N THR A 201 -20.16 21.77 -10.38
CA THR A 201 -21.05 20.72 -10.89
C THR A 201 -20.55 19.36 -10.42
N LEU A 202 -21.48 18.39 -10.29
CA LEU A 202 -21.19 17.05 -9.79
C LEU A 202 -20.16 16.33 -10.66
N ASP A 203 -20.23 16.54 -11.97
CA ASP A 203 -19.36 15.97 -13.01
C ASP A 203 -17.99 16.66 -13.16
N ASP A 204 -17.72 17.75 -12.42
CA ASP A 204 -16.47 18.52 -12.56
C ASP A 204 -15.21 17.66 -12.33
N GLN A 205 -14.26 17.67 -13.27
CA GLN A 205 -12.99 16.95 -13.15
C GLN A 205 -11.81 17.86 -12.83
N THR A 206 -12.04 19.08 -12.30
CA THR A 206 -10.94 20.03 -12.04
C THR A 206 -10.01 19.44 -10.96
N PRO A 207 -8.72 19.22 -11.26
CA PRO A 207 -7.78 18.70 -10.28
C PRO A 207 -7.64 19.62 -9.07
N ASN A 208 -7.67 19.04 -7.88
CA ASN A 208 -7.56 19.72 -6.60
C ASN A 208 -7.09 18.76 -5.49
N GLN A 209 -6.73 19.32 -4.33
CA GLN A 209 -6.29 18.58 -3.13
C GLN A 209 -7.42 18.30 -2.13
N PHE A 210 -8.59 18.93 -2.30
CA PHE A 210 -9.69 18.90 -1.34
C PHE A 210 -11.02 18.94 -2.06
N THR A 211 -11.80 17.88 -1.93
CA THR A 211 -13.17 17.79 -2.42
C THR A 211 -14.10 17.47 -1.27
N TYR A 212 -15.21 18.21 -1.16
CA TYR A 212 -16.24 18.01 -0.15
C TYR A 212 -17.57 17.67 -0.81
N PHE A 213 -18.13 16.52 -0.44
CA PHE A 213 -19.45 16.05 -0.82
C PHE A 213 -20.44 16.25 0.31
N GLN A 214 -21.57 16.88 0.00
CA GLN A 214 -22.67 17.07 0.94
C GLN A 214 -23.85 16.17 0.55
N PHE A 215 -24.45 15.56 1.56
CA PHE A 215 -25.62 14.68 1.44
C PHE A 215 -26.87 15.35 2.02
N SER A 216 -27.98 14.62 2.09
CA SER A 216 -29.19 15.12 2.74
C SER A 216 -28.98 15.35 4.24
N ASP A 217 -29.66 16.36 4.78
CA ASP A 217 -29.52 16.77 6.18
C ASP A 217 -29.98 15.69 7.17
N ASP A 218 -30.87 14.79 6.75
CA ASP A 218 -31.44 13.68 7.52
C ASP A 218 -30.67 12.36 7.38
N LEU A 219 -29.58 12.35 6.60
CA LEU A 219 -28.77 11.15 6.42
C LEU A 219 -28.09 10.73 7.73
N THR A 220 -28.38 9.51 8.17
CA THR A 220 -27.82 8.92 9.40
C THR A 220 -26.82 7.80 9.15
N GLN A 221 -26.82 7.18 7.96
CA GLN A 221 -25.87 6.12 7.60
C GLN A 221 -25.43 6.25 6.15
N LEU A 222 -24.12 6.18 5.91
CA LEU A 222 -23.53 6.16 4.57
C LEU A 222 -22.61 4.95 4.44
N GLU A 223 -22.98 4.01 3.59
CA GLU A 223 -22.07 2.98 3.07
C GLU A 223 -21.35 3.47 1.83
N VAL A 224 -20.06 3.12 1.75
CA VAL A 224 -19.13 3.41 0.66
C VAL A 224 -18.42 2.11 0.30
N THR A 225 -18.62 1.61 -0.92
CA THR A 225 -17.83 0.51 -1.49
C THR A 225 -17.00 1.06 -2.64
N ALA A 226 -15.74 0.66 -2.76
CA ALA A 226 -14.87 1.16 -3.82
C ALA A 226 -13.84 0.12 -4.20
N ALA A 227 -13.39 0.19 -5.45
CA ALA A 227 -12.17 -0.48 -5.88
C ALA A 227 -11.27 0.50 -6.65
N THR A 228 -9.98 0.21 -6.64
CA THR A 228 -8.95 0.99 -7.31
C THR A 228 -8.31 0.18 -8.43
N SER A 229 -7.65 0.88 -9.34
CA SER A 229 -6.87 0.28 -10.43
C SER A 229 -5.75 1.23 -10.85
N PHE A 230 -4.61 0.67 -11.24
CA PHE A 230 -3.51 1.39 -11.90
C PHE A 230 -3.62 1.33 -13.43
N ILE A 231 -4.68 0.72 -13.96
CA ILE A 231 -4.91 0.50 -15.39
C ILE A 231 -5.92 1.50 -15.95
N SER A 232 -7.15 1.51 -15.45
CA SER A 232 -8.23 2.36 -15.97
C SER A 232 -9.44 2.42 -15.03
N PHE A 233 -10.37 3.33 -15.33
CA PHE A 233 -11.68 3.34 -14.66
C PHE A 233 -12.48 2.07 -14.91
N GLN A 234 -12.41 1.50 -16.13
CA GLN A 234 -13.10 0.25 -16.47
C GLN A 234 -12.54 -0.93 -15.67
N GLN A 235 -11.21 -0.97 -15.49
CA GLN A 235 -10.59 -2.00 -14.65
C GLN A 235 -10.94 -1.79 -13.17
N ALA A 236 -10.98 -0.55 -12.67
CA ALA A 236 -11.45 -0.27 -11.30
C ALA A 236 -12.91 -0.71 -11.10
N GLU A 237 -13.78 -0.49 -12.08
CA GLU A 237 -15.17 -0.99 -12.06
C GLU A 237 -15.22 -2.53 -12.08
N LEU A 238 -14.42 -3.18 -12.92
CA LEU A 238 -14.32 -4.65 -12.96
C LEU A 238 -13.84 -5.23 -11.62
N ASN A 239 -12.85 -4.59 -10.99
CA ASN A 239 -12.40 -4.97 -9.64
C ASN A 239 -13.54 -4.81 -8.62
N TRP A 240 -14.28 -3.69 -8.69
CA TRP A 240 -15.42 -3.45 -7.80
C TRP A 240 -16.50 -4.52 -7.97
N GLN A 241 -16.84 -4.91 -9.21
CA GLN A 241 -17.83 -5.96 -9.50
C GLN A 241 -17.42 -7.35 -8.97
N ARG A 242 -16.12 -7.61 -8.84
CA ARG A 242 -15.60 -8.89 -8.32
C ARG A 242 -15.54 -8.93 -6.79
N GLU A 243 -15.35 -7.79 -6.15
CA GLU A 243 -15.20 -7.70 -4.69
C GLU A 243 -16.50 -7.31 -3.95
N PHE A 244 -17.45 -6.67 -4.63
CA PHE A 244 -18.72 -6.15 -4.10
C PHE A 244 -19.90 -6.62 -4.99
N PRO A 245 -21.19 -6.62 -4.55
CA PRO A 245 -21.86 -5.84 -3.50
C PRO A 245 -22.17 -6.63 -2.23
N GLN A 246 -21.13 -6.96 -1.46
CA GLN A 246 -21.27 -7.60 -0.16
C GLN A 246 -21.74 -6.60 0.91
N THR A 247 -22.43 -7.04 1.96
CA THR A 247 -22.67 -6.18 3.14
C THR A 247 -21.34 -5.88 3.85
N PHE A 248 -21.32 -4.87 4.73
CA PHE A 248 -20.09 -4.55 5.48
C PHE A 248 -19.59 -5.74 6.30
N GLU A 249 -20.49 -6.46 6.98
CA GLU A 249 -20.10 -7.63 7.78
C GLU A 249 -19.62 -8.80 6.90
N ASP A 250 -20.21 -8.98 5.72
CA ASP A 250 -19.74 -9.98 4.75
C ASP A 250 -18.31 -9.65 4.28
N SER A 251 -18.02 -8.38 3.97
CA SER A 251 -16.67 -7.93 3.62
C SER A 251 -15.68 -8.16 4.76
N VAL A 252 -16.06 -7.84 6.00
CA VAL A 252 -15.23 -8.11 7.20
C VAL A 252 -14.96 -9.60 7.36
N THR A 253 -15.98 -10.44 7.15
CA THR A 253 -15.88 -11.90 7.26
C THR A 253 -14.98 -12.49 6.17
N ALA A 254 -15.13 -12.04 4.93
CA ALA A 254 -14.29 -12.48 3.80
C ALA A 254 -12.81 -12.07 4.01
N ASN A 255 -12.58 -10.85 4.49
CA ASN A 255 -11.23 -10.36 4.78
C ASN A 255 -10.60 -11.08 5.98
N ALA A 256 -11.39 -11.39 7.02
CA ALA A 256 -10.94 -12.22 8.15
C ALA A 256 -10.58 -13.65 7.70
N ALA A 257 -11.40 -14.27 6.86
CA ALA A 257 -11.12 -15.59 6.30
C ALA A 257 -9.80 -15.61 5.49
N SER A 258 -9.51 -14.53 4.76
CA SER A 258 -8.25 -14.37 4.04
C SER A 258 -7.05 -14.37 5.00
N TRP A 259 -7.15 -13.71 6.16
CA TRP A 259 -6.11 -13.78 7.19
C TRP A 259 -5.98 -15.17 7.81
N HIS A 260 -7.09 -15.82 8.15
CA HIS A 260 -7.10 -17.17 8.73
C HIS A 260 -6.40 -18.18 7.85
N SER A 261 -6.54 -18.06 6.52
CA SER A 261 -5.84 -18.91 5.55
C SER A 261 -4.31 -18.91 5.69
N TYR A 262 -3.72 -17.89 6.35
CA TYR A 262 -2.28 -17.81 6.64
C TYR A 262 -1.97 -17.94 8.13
N LEU A 263 -2.71 -17.23 8.99
CA LEU A 263 -2.45 -17.22 10.44
C LEU A 263 -2.64 -18.60 11.07
N ASP A 264 -3.49 -19.45 10.48
CA ASP A 264 -3.73 -20.81 10.96
C ASP A 264 -2.64 -21.80 10.52
N ARG A 265 -1.71 -21.39 9.63
CA ARG A 265 -0.59 -22.25 9.20
C ARG A 265 0.47 -22.43 10.29
N ILE A 266 0.49 -21.56 11.31
CA ILE A 266 1.36 -21.71 12.48
C ILE A 266 0.54 -21.49 13.76
N GLU A 267 0.49 -22.53 14.59
CA GLU A 267 -0.06 -22.48 15.94
C GLU A 267 1.07 -22.40 16.97
N VAL A 268 0.94 -21.47 17.92
CA VAL A 268 1.90 -21.30 19.01
C VAL A 268 1.19 -21.26 20.35
N GLU A 269 1.80 -21.89 21.35
CA GLU A 269 1.34 -21.88 22.74
C GLU A 269 2.49 -21.49 23.67
N ASP A 270 2.22 -20.63 24.65
CA ASP A 270 3.17 -20.31 25.72
C ASP A 270 2.37 -19.99 27.00
N LYS A 271 2.95 -20.29 28.17
CA LYS A 271 2.37 -19.92 29.46
C LYS A 271 2.27 -18.40 29.65
N ASN A 272 3.15 -17.64 28.99
CA ASN A 272 3.08 -16.19 28.90
C ASN A 272 2.34 -15.79 27.61
N PHE A 273 1.06 -15.43 27.76
CA PHE A 273 0.19 -15.04 26.64
C PHE A 273 0.67 -13.81 25.86
N ASP A 274 1.47 -12.92 26.47
CA ASP A 274 2.02 -11.76 25.75
C ASP A 274 3.00 -12.20 24.65
N LYS A 275 3.70 -13.34 24.82
CA LYS A 275 4.55 -13.89 23.75
C LYS A 275 3.73 -14.42 22.59
N VAL A 276 2.58 -15.05 22.86
CA VAL A 276 1.64 -15.50 21.83
C VAL A 276 1.12 -14.29 21.04
N LYS A 277 0.72 -13.22 21.73
CA LYS A 277 0.33 -11.96 21.08
C LYS A 277 1.46 -11.36 20.25
N HIS A 278 2.68 -11.30 20.77
CA HIS A 278 3.82 -10.77 20.01
C HIS A 278 4.09 -11.60 18.75
N PHE A 279 4.02 -12.92 18.84
CA PHE A 279 4.17 -13.79 17.67
C PHE A 279 3.18 -13.41 16.57
N TYR A 280 1.87 -13.37 16.87
CA TYR A 280 0.86 -13.06 15.86
C TYR A 280 0.93 -11.62 15.35
N GLN A 281 1.32 -10.66 16.19
CA GLN A 281 1.59 -9.28 15.75
C GLN A 281 2.73 -9.21 14.73
N HIS A 282 3.83 -9.94 14.95
CA HIS A 282 4.92 -10.02 13.98
C HIS A 282 4.55 -10.83 12.75
N PHE A 283 3.79 -11.93 12.93
CA PHE A 283 3.39 -12.80 11.83
C PHE A 283 2.47 -12.07 10.84
N TYR A 284 1.51 -11.30 11.34
CA TYR A 284 0.72 -10.37 10.54
C TYR A 284 1.59 -9.45 9.67
N ARG A 285 2.64 -8.84 10.25
CA ARG A 285 3.53 -7.93 9.50
C ARG A 285 4.33 -8.61 8.40
N ALA A 286 4.67 -9.89 8.59
CA ALA A 286 5.38 -10.68 7.59
C ALA A 286 4.53 -11.04 6.36
N LEU A 287 3.21 -10.82 6.42
CA LEU A 287 2.24 -11.15 5.38
C LEU A 287 1.68 -9.91 4.66
N LEU A 288 2.23 -8.72 4.92
CA LEU A 288 1.80 -7.47 4.28
C LEU A 288 2.52 -7.19 2.97
N PHE A 289 3.82 -7.53 2.90
CA PHE A 289 4.71 -7.16 1.79
C PHE A 289 5.44 -8.40 1.24
N PRO A 290 5.74 -8.45 -0.07
CA PRO A 290 5.42 -7.46 -1.09
C PRO A 290 3.91 -7.33 -1.38
N GLN A 291 3.46 -6.16 -1.84
CA GLN A 291 2.08 -5.95 -2.25
C GLN A 291 1.87 -6.40 -3.69
N LYS A 292 0.69 -6.95 -4.00
CA LYS A 292 0.28 -7.20 -5.38
C LYS A 292 0.26 -5.89 -6.17
N TRP A 293 0.85 -5.92 -7.37
CA TRP A 293 0.87 -4.82 -8.35
C TRP A 293 0.33 -5.29 -9.71
N TYR A 294 -0.52 -6.32 -9.69
CA TYR A 294 -1.21 -6.83 -10.86
C TYR A 294 -2.69 -6.93 -10.58
N GLU A 295 -3.48 -6.86 -11.64
CA GLU A 295 -4.92 -6.97 -11.64
C GLU A 295 -5.33 -8.04 -12.66
N HIS A 296 -6.58 -8.47 -12.65
CA HIS A 296 -7.07 -9.46 -13.61
C HIS A 296 -7.97 -8.78 -14.64
N ASN A 297 -7.70 -8.97 -15.93
CA ASN A 297 -8.56 -8.46 -17.00
C ASN A 297 -9.91 -9.20 -17.07
N GLU A 298 -10.76 -8.88 -18.06
CA GLU A 298 -12.07 -9.53 -18.26
C GLU A 298 -11.96 -11.06 -18.49
N ASN A 299 -10.87 -11.52 -19.09
CA ASN A 299 -10.56 -12.93 -19.33
C ASN A 299 -9.91 -13.62 -18.11
N ASN A 300 -9.81 -12.93 -16.98
CA ASN A 300 -9.16 -13.37 -15.75
C ASN A 300 -7.62 -13.56 -15.86
N GLU A 301 -7.00 -12.99 -16.90
CA GLU A 301 -5.55 -13.02 -17.09
C GLU A 301 -4.89 -11.91 -16.27
N ALA A 302 -3.75 -12.22 -15.64
CA ALA A 302 -2.99 -11.23 -14.88
C ALA A 302 -2.37 -10.18 -15.82
N ILE A 303 -2.56 -8.91 -15.49
CA ILE A 303 -2.02 -7.75 -16.18
C ILE A 303 -1.51 -6.73 -15.16
N HIS A 304 -0.50 -5.93 -15.50
CA HIS A 304 0.00 -4.86 -14.64
C HIS A 304 0.35 -3.61 -15.43
N TYR A 305 0.42 -2.47 -14.73
CA TYR A 305 0.91 -1.23 -15.29
C TYR A 305 2.43 -1.18 -15.20
N ASN A 306 3.11 -1.21 -16.35
CA ASN A 306 4.55 -1.01 -16.46
C ASN A 306 4.83 0.50 -16.50
N THR A 307 5.49 1.00 -15.45
CA THR A 307 5.79 2.44 -15.27
C THR A 307 6.92 2.94 -16.18
N SER A 308 7.82 2.05 -16.63
CA SER A 308 8.90 2.37 -17.56
C SER A 308 8.36 2.61 -18.97
N LEU A 309 7.49 1.71 -19.45
CA LEU A 309 6.86 1.79 -20.77
C LEU A 309 5.56 2.61 -20.79
N LYS A 310 5.05 2.98 -19.60
CA LYS A 310 3.79 3.72 -19.40
C LYS A 310 2.59 3.07 -20.10
N LYS A 311 2.49 1.75 -19.97
CA LYS A 311 1.42 0.96 -20.59
C LYS A 311 1.11 -0.29 -19.76
N VAL A 312 -0.07 -0.84 -20.02
CA VAL A 312 -0.47 -2.14 -19.48
C VAL A 312 0.23 -3.25 -20.25
N VAL A 313 0.74 -4.25 -19.53
CA VAL A 313 1.38 -5.45 -20.07
C VAL A 313 0.84 -6.70 -19.37
N PRO A 314 0.91 -7.89 -20.00
CA PRO A 314 0.54 -9.14 -19.34
C PRO A 314 1.54 -9.53 -18.27
N GLY A 315 1.08 -10.24 -17.24
CA GLY A 315 1.90 -10.85 -16.21
C GLY A 315 1.58 -10.39 -14.80
N ILE A 316 2.08 -11.17 -13.85
CA ILE A 316 2.05 -10.87 -12.42
C ILE A 316 3.16 -9.87 -12.10
N PHE A 317 2.93 -8.98 -11.16
CA PHE A 317 3.95 -8.05 -10.65
C PHE A 317 3.73 -7.81 -9.16
N TYR A 318 4.81 -7.63 -8.41
CA TYR A 318 4.77 -7.33 -6.99
C TYR A 318 5.63 -6.11 -6.69
N THR A 319 5.22 -5.29 -5.73
CA THR A 319 5.93 -4.06 -5.36
C THR A 319 6.10 -3.92 -3.85
N ASN A 320 6.66 -2.79 -3.41
CA ASN A 320 6.85 -2.43 -2.00
C ASN A 320 7.73 -3.42 -1.26
N ASN A 321 8.91 -3.69 -1.83
CA ASN A 321 9.88 -4.60 -1.26
C ASN A 321 11.32 -4.17 -1.50
N GLY A 322 12.10 -4.21 -0.43
CA GLY A 322 13.54 -4.13 -0.44
C GLY A 322 14.18 -5.48 -0.26
N PHE A 323 14.77 -6.05 -1.31
CA PHE A 323 15.38 -7.38 -1.23
C PHE A 323 16.58 -7.42 -0.28
N TRP A 324 17.22 -6.29 0.00
CA TRP A 324 18.28 -6.20 1.01
C TRP A 324 17.79 -6.54 2.42
N ASP A 325 16.53 -6.25 2.73
CA ASP A 325 15.90 -6.54 4.01
C ASP A 325 15.30 -7.95 4.03
N THR A 326 14.46 -8.25 3.04
CA THR A 326 13.49 -9.35 3.08
C THR A 326 14.05 -10.70 2.69
N TYR A 327 15.19 -10.77 1.97
CA TYR A 327 15.85 -12.03 1.63
C TYR A 327 16.27 -12.85 2.85
N LYS A 328 16.47 -12.18 4.00
CA LYS A 328 17.00 -12.79 5.23
C LYS A 328 16.00 -13.71 5.92
N SER A 329 14.72 -13.37 5.89
CA SER A 329 13.71 -14.06 6.70
C SER A 329 12.30 -14.06 6.12
N VAL A 330 11.89 -13.04 5.35
CA VAL A 330 10.55 -13.01 4.76
C VAL A 330 10.42 -14.10 3.71
N TYR A 331 11.28 -14.11 2.68
CA TYR A 331 11.22 -15.14 1.65
C TYR A 331 11.54 -16.56 2.17
N PRO A 332 12.52 -16.75 3.08
CA PRO A 332 12.67 -18.02 3.77
C PRO A 332 11.42 -18.46 4.53
N LEU A 333 10.68 -17.55 5.19
CA LEU A 333 9.40 -17.89 5.81
C LEU A 333 8.36 -18.28 4.75
N LEU A 334 8.18 -17.49 3.69
CA LEU A 334 7.25 -17.80 2.60
C LEU A 334 7.54 -19.17 1.97
N SER A 335 8.81 -19.58 1.87
CA SER A 335 9.17 -20.92 1.37
C SER A 335 8.58 -22.06 2.20
N LEU A 336 8.31 -21.83 3.48
CA LEU A 336 7.75 -22.82 4.40
C LEU A 336 6.23 -22.76 4.44
N ILE A 337 5.68 -21.55 4.47
CA ILE A 337 4.26 -21.36 4.78
C ILE A 337 3.42 -20.88 3.61
N ALA A 338 4.00 -20.31 2.55
CA ALA A 338 3.27 -19.73 1.41
C ALA A 338 4.10 -19.85 0.11
N PRO A 339 4.48 -21.08 -0.30
CA PRO A 339 5.30 -21.30 -1.49
C PRO A 339 4.61 -20.85 -2.78
N ASP A 340 3.27 -20.83 -2.78
CA ASP A 340 2.42 -20.29 -3.85
C ASP A 340 2.65 -18.79 -4.06
N ILE A 341 2.64 -18.00 -2.98
CA ILE A 341 2.95 -16.57 -3.03
C ILE A 341 4.40 -16.34 -3.44
N TYR A 342 5.33 -17.17 -2.94
CA TYR A 342 6.72 -17.07 -3.35
C TYR A 342 6.88 -17.31 -4.86
N GLU A 343 6.23 -18.34 -5.41
CA GLU A 343 6.25 -18.59 -6.86
C GLU A 343 5.65 -17.42 -7.66
N GLU A 344 4.55 -16.81 -7.21
CA GLU A 344 4.02 -15.60 -7.84
C GLU A 344 5.01 -14.44 -7.82
N VAL A 345 5.72 -14.24 -6.71
CA VAL A 345 6.77 -13.21 -6.64
C VAL A 345 7.89 -13.49 -7.64
N LEU A 346 8.33 -14.75 -7.81
CA LEU A 346 9.33 -15.11 -8.81
C LEU A 346 8.87 -14.78 -10.24
N LYS A 347 7.59 -15.00 -10.57
CA LYS A 347 7.01 -14.55 -11.84
C LYS A 347 7.08 -13.03 -11.98
N GLY A 348 6.75 -12.31 -10.90
CA GLY A 348 6.88 -10.85 -10.85
C GLY A 348 8.31 -10.35 -11.03
N LEU A 349 9.33 -11.08 -10.55
CA LEU A 349 10.73 -10.75 -10.79
C LEU A 349 11.11 -10.84 -12.28
N LEU A 350 10.58 -11.85 -12.99
CA LEU A 350 10.77 -11.97 -14.43
C LEU A 350 10.08 -10.82 -15.16
N SER A 351 8.86 -10.44 -14.77
CA SER A 351 8.19 -9.27 -15.33
C SER A 351 8.99 -7.98 -15.08
N ALA A 352 9.53 -7.76 -13.87
CA ALA A 352 10.41 -6.63 -13.59
C ALA A 352 11.68 -6.61 -14.47
N TYR A 353 12.29 -7.78 -14.69
CA TYR A 353 13.42 -7.93 -15.60
C TYR A 353 13.04 -7.64 -17.06
N GLN A 354 11.90 -8.13 -17.54
CA GLN A 354 11.39 -7.88 -18.89
C GLN A 354 11.06 -6.39 -19.11
N ASP A 355 10.53 -5.73 -18.07
CA ASP A 355 10.10 -4.34 -18.11
C ASP A 355 11.27 -3.35 -18.14
N THR A 356 12.40 -3.70 -17.50
CA THR A 356 13.50 -2.76 -17.22
C THR A 356 14.87 -3.21 -17.70
N GLY A 357 15.02 -4.49 -18.05
CA GLY A 357 16.30 -5.13 -18.37
C GLY A 357 17.13 -5.56 -17.16
N PHE A 358 16.64 -5.36 -15.92
CA PHE A 358 17.37 -5.69 -14.70
C PHE A 358 16.45 -6.29 -13.63
N LEU A 359 16.98 -7.22 -12.84
CA LEU A 359 16.28 -7.66 -11.63
C LEU A 359 16.25 -6.53 -10.58
N PRO A 360 15.14 -6.40 -9.83
CA PRO A 360 14.94 -5.27 -8.92
C PRO A 360 15.73 -5.38 -7.61
N LYS A 361 15.97 -4.23 -6.97
CA LYS A 361 16.62 -4.08 -5.66
C LYS A 361 15.66 -3.54 -4.61
N TRP A 362 14.98 -2.43 -4.90
CA TRP A 362 13.91 -1.86 -4.09
C TRP A 362 12.77 -1.36 -4.97
N LEU A 363 11.58 -1.93 -4.82
CA LEU A 363 10.38 -1.52 -5.57
C LEU A 363 9.45 -0.65 -4.69
N SER A 364 9.02 0.51 -5.19
CA SER A 364 7.95 1.34 -4.60
C SER A 364 7.56 2.57 -5.47
N PRO A 365 6.65 2.44 -6.46
CA PRO A 365 6.13 1.19 -6.99
C PRO A 365 7.13 0.49 -7.93
N ASP A 366 8.11 1.22 -8.46
CA ASP A 366 9.18 0.73 -9.32
C ASP A 366 10.56 0.93 -8.68
N GLU A 367 11.64 0.68 -9.42
CA GLU A 367 13.01 0.65 -8.90
C GLU A 367 13.44 2.01 -8.29
N ARG A 368 13.84 1.95 -7.02
CA ARG A 368 14.30 3.10 -6.23
C ARG A 368 15.81 3.19 -6.08
N GLY A 369 16.56 2.18 -6.51
CA GLY A 369 18.03 2.14 -6.46
C GLY A 369 18.61 1.91 -5.07
N MET A 370 17.76 1.61 -4.09
CA MET A 370 18.13 1.28 -2.72
C MET A 370 18.08 -0.25 -2.53
N MET A 371 18.67 -0.88 -1.55
CA MET A 371 19.90 -0.54 -0.82
C MET A 371 21.08 -1.18 -1.59
N PRO A 372 22.32 -1.27 -1.06
CA PRO A 372 23.42 -1.94 -1.77
C PRO A 372 23.16 -3.40 -2.12
N GLY A 373 23.83 -3.90 -3.17
CA GLY A 373 23.76 -5.30 -3.61
C GLY A 373 22.48 -5.66 -4.38
N THR A 374 22.53 -6.82 -5.07
CA THR A 374 21.43 -7.43 -5.82
C THR A 374 20.90 -8.63 -5.03
N LEU A 375 20.37 -8.41 -3.82
CA LEU A 375 20.01 -9.51 -2.90
C LEU A 375 18.79 -10.32 -3.35
N VAL A 376 18.10 -9.87 -4.39
CA VAL A 376 17.15 -10.67 -5.17
C VAL A 376 17.78 -11.99 -5.67
N ASP A 377 19.09 -12.00 -5.94
CA ASP A 377 19.85 -13.19 -6.31
C ASP A 377 19.72 -14.31 -5.25
N ALA A 378 19.73 -13.93 -3.95
CA ALA A 378 19.58 -14.88 -2.85
C ALA A 378 18.14 -15.40 -2.73
N VAL A 379 17.15 -14.57 -3.05
CA VAL A 379 15.73 -14.96 -3.09
C VAL A 379 15.49 -15.97 -4.20
N ILE A 380 16.06 -15.78 -5.38
CA ILE A 380 15.94 -16.74 -6.48
C ILE A 380 16.67 -18.06 -6.12
N ALA A 381 17.89 -17.96 -5.59
CA ALA A 381 18.67 -19.15 -5.21
C ALA A 381 18.00 -19.98 -4.11
N ASP A 382 17.43 -19.34 -3.08
CA ASP A 382 16.70 -20.02 -2.00
C ASP A 382 15.47 -20.79 -2.53
N ALA A 383 14.70 -20.18 -3.43
CA ALA A 383 13.59 -20.84 -4.10
C ALA A 383 14.06 -22.03 -4.95
N ALA A 384 15.13 -21.86 -5.72
CA ALA A 384 15.67 -22.90 -6.59
C ALA A 384 16.04 -24.17 -5.81
N VAL A 385 16.81 -24.03 -4.73
CA VAL A 385 17.26 -25.18 -3.93
C VAL A 385 16.14 -25.83 -3.12
N LYS A 386 15.01 -25.12 -2.92
CA LYS A 386 13.79 -25.62 -2.27
C LYS A 386 12.75 -26.12 -3.27
N GLY A 387 13.02 -26.04 -4.57
CA GLY A 387 12.12 -26.53 -5.63
C GLY A 387 10.87 -25.68 -5.86
N ILE A 388 10.90 -24.39 -5.51
CA ILE A 388 9.79 -23.45 -5.74
C ILE A 388 9.99 -22.79 -7.11
N GLY A 389 8.97 -22.84 -7.99
CA GLY A 389 9.05 -22.21 -9.32
C GLY A 389 10.12 -22.79 -10.23
N GLN A 390 10.36 -24.11 -10.20
CA GLN A 390 11.44 -24.77 -10.95
C GLN A 390 11.46 -24.43 -12.45
N ASP A 391 10.28 -24.33 -13.07
CA ASP A 391 10.15 -24.01 -14.50
C ASP A 391 10.62 -22.58 -14.84
N LEU A 392 10.69 -21.68 -13.86
CA LEU A 392 11.14 -20.29 -14.03
C LEU A 392 12.67 -20.16 -13.93
N MET A 393 13.35 -21.17 -13.37
CA MET A 393 14.78 -21.07 -13.02
C MET A 393 15.72 -20.84 -14.20
N PRO A 394 15.50 -21.41 -15.40
CA PRO A 394 16.33 -21.09 -16.56
C PRO A 394 16.31 -19.59 -16.89
N ASP A 395 15.12 -18.98 -16.95
CA ASP A 395 14.94 -17.56 -17.27
C ASP A 395 15.46 -16.66 -16.14
N LEU A 396 15.23 -17.07 -14.89
CA LEU A 396 15.73 -16.34 -13.73
C LEU A 396 17.25 -16.37 -13.65
N LEU A 397 17.89 -17.49 -14.00
CA LEU A 397 19.36 -17.59 -14.07
C LEU A 397 19.91 -16.65 -15.16
N GLU A 398 19.27 -16.60 -16.33
CA GLU A 398 19.62 -15.64 -17.37
C GLU A 398 19.50 -14.19 -16.86
N ALA A 399 18.39 -13.86 -16.20
CA ALA A 399 18.17 -12.54 -15.62
C ALA A 399 19.22 -12.18 -14.55
N MET A 400 19.60 -13.13 -13.68
CA MET A 400 20.67 -12.96 -12.68
C MET A 400 22.02 -12.68 -13.33
N VAL A 401 22.40 -13.48 -14.33
CA VAL A 401 23.67 -13.30 -15.05
C VAL A 401 23.68 -11.95 -15.77
N SER A 402 22.63 -11.63 -16.53
CA SER A 402 22.47 -10.37 -17.24
C SER A 402 22.57 -9.18 -16.29
N THR A 403 21.81 -9.18 -15.18
CA THR A 403 21.86 -8.13 -14.14
C THR A 403 23.24 -7.99 -13.50
N ALA A 404 23.98 -9.09 -13.38
CA ALA A 404 25.32 -9.11 -12.79
C ALA A 404 26.43 -8.66 -13.74
N THR A 405 26.22 -8.71 -15.06
CA THR A 405 27.27 -8.42 -16.06
C THR A 405 27.01 -7.18 -16.90
N SER A 406 25.76 -6.75 -17.03
CA SER A 406 25.36 -5.60 -17.84
C SER A 406 25.57 -4.30 -17.06
N PRO A 407 26.37 -3.33 -17.56
CA PRO A 407 26.42 -2.01 -16.96
C PRO A 407 25.08 -1.29 -17.21
N SER A 408 24.66 -0.48 -16.24
CA SER A 408 23.53 0.44 -16.38
C SER A 408 24.02 1.88 -16.36
N ASP A 409 23.53 2.71 -17.28
CA ASP A 409 23.74 4.17 -17.25
C ASP A 409 22.93 4.83 -16.12
N ASP A 410 21.84 4.20 -15.69
CA ASP A 410 21.06 4.61 -14.54
C ASP A 410 21.56 3.89 -13.28
N PRO A 411 22.07 4.62 -12.26
CA PRO A 411 22.68 4.03 -11.08
C PRO A 411 21.70 3.26 -10.18
N ARG A 412 20.40 3.33 -10.46
CA ARG A 412 19.39 2.56 -9.73
C ARG A 412 19.42 1.07 -10.07
N TYR A 413 19.86 0.72 -11.28
CA TYR A 413 19.77 -0.65 -11.79
C TYR A 413 21.11 -1.40 -11.74
N GLY A 414 21.00 -2.72 -11.63
CA GLY A 414 22.13 -3.64 -11.68
C GLY A 414 23.12 -3.47 -10.53
N ARG A 415 24.33 -3.99 -10.75
CA ARG A 415 25.43 -3.84 -9.79
C ARG A 415 26.17 -2.54 -10.07
N LEU A 416 26.10 -1.59 -9.14
CA LEU A 416 26.88 -0.36 -9.21
C LEU A 416 28.35 -0.70 -9.47
N GLY A 417 28.98 -0.04 -10.45
CA GLY A 417 30.42 -0.04 -10.80
C GLY A 417 31.05 -1.37 -11.22
N LEU A 418 30.30 -2.16 -11.99
CA LEU A 418 30.83 -3.25 -12.81
C LEU A 418 32.02 -2.81 -13.69
N GLY A 419 31.98 -1.59 -14.24
CA GLY A 419 33.12 -1.03 -15.00
C GLY A 419 34.38 -0.72 -14.17
N GLY A 420 34.31 -0.78 -12.84
CA GLY A 420 35.39 -0.47 -11.91
C GLY A 420 35.82 -1.62 -10.99
N LEU A 421 35.31 -2.84 -11.22
CA LEU A 421 35.83 -4.05 -10.59
C LEU A 421 37.25 -4.27 -11.09
N SER A 422 38.24 -3.99 -10.25
CA SER A 422 39.64 -4.26 -10.59
C SER A 422 39.85 -5.77 -10.72
N LYS A 423 40.92 -6.18 -11.41
CA LYS A 423 41.41 -7.57 -11.52
C LYS A 423 41.60 -8.32 -10.18
N THR A 424 41.35 -7.66 -9.05
CA THR A 424 41.45 -8.18 -7.67
C THR A 424 40.13 -8.68 -7.10
N GLY A 425 39.00 -8.55 -7.80
CA GLY A 425 37.69 -8.97 -7.28
C GLY A 425 37.11 -8.07 -6.18
N ILE A 426 37.69 -6.88 -5.98
CA ILE A 426 37.24 -5.88 -4.99
C ILE A 426 36.83 -4.61 -5.72
N TYR A 427 35.79 -3.96 -5.20
CA TYR A 427 35.29 -2.71 -5.72
C TYR A 427 36.27 -1.55 -5.45
N SER A 428 36.83 -0.98 -6.52
CA SER A 428 37.98 -0.06 -6.44
C SER A 428 37.72 1.23 -5.65
N LYS A 429 36.46 1.67 -5.50
CA LYS A 429 36.10 2.84 -4.68
C LYS A 429 36.30 2.65 -3.17
N TYR A 430 36.40 1.41 -2.69
CA TYR A 430 36.71 1.09 -1.29
C TYR A 430 38.20 0.81 -1.05
N LEU A 431 39.00 0.80 -2.11
CA LEU A 431 40.46 0.76 -1.99
C LEU A 431 40.94 2.19 -1.68
N SER A 432 41.77 2.34 -0.66
CA SER A 432 42.48 3.61 -0.43
C SER A 432 43.24 4.01 -1.70
N ARG A 433 43.48 5.31 -1.92
CA ARG A 433 44.27 5.79 -3.09
C ARG A 433 45.63 5.07 -3.24
N LYS A 434 46.18 4.55 -2.13
CA LYS A 434 47.40 3.72 -2.12
C LYS A 434 47.19 2.30 -2.68
N CYS A 435 46.04 1.66 -2.45
CA CYS A 435 45.75 0.34 -3.03
C CYS A 435 45.27 0.43 -4.49
N GLN A 436 44.75 1.58 -4.92
CA GLN A 436 44.44 1.83 -6.34
C GLN A 436 45.72 1.92 -7.21
N SER A 437 46.83 2.42 -6.65
CA SER A 437 48.10 2.55 -7.37
C SER A 437 49.01 1.32 -7.28
N ASN A 438 48.86 0.47 -6.26
CA ASN A 438 49.61 -0.78 -6.16
C ASN A 438 48.80 -1.89 -5.44
N PRO A 439 48.16 -2.80 -6.20
CA PRO A 439 47.30 -3.85 -5.66
C PRO A 439 47.98 -4.84 -4.69
N LYS A 440 49.33 -4.97 -4.74
CA LYS A 440 50.10 -5.88 -3.88
C LYS A 440 50.19 -5.44 -2.41
N LEU A 441 49.81 -4.20 -2.10
CA LEU A 441 49.83 -3.65 -0.73
C LEU A 441 48.58 -3.99 0.10
N CYS A 442 47.62 -4.71 -0.48
CA CYS A 442 46.31 -4.99 0.11
C CYS A 442 46.12 -6.50 0.46
N LEU A 443 47.22 -7.28 0.55
CA LEU A 443 47.24 -8.69 1.00
C LEU A 443 47.80 -8.84 2.41
#